data_AF-A0A2N2KS87-F1
#
_entry.id   AF-A0A2N2KS87-F1
#
_cell.length_a   1.000
_cell.length_b   1.000
_cell.length_c   1.000
_cell.angle_alpha   90.00
_cell.angle_beta   90.00
_cell.angle_gamma   90.00
#
_symmetry.space_group_name_H-M   'P 1'
#
loop_
_entity.id
_entity.type
_entity.pdbx_description
1 polymer ?
#
loop_
_entity_poly.entity_id
_entity_poly.type
_entity_poly.pdbx_seq_one_letter_code
_entity_poly.pdbx_strand_id
1 'polypeptide(L)'
;MNDSNATNISFKTKQLNILQKIAQIYWIMPRSWLLEEFRVTNSVLSILCKNGDYFEAPLSEVESTYETDQYDHRAITIRYAGKKAHFKEISWMLTDNEWDAIFMVLNPTNSRLGKIGDIVNKIKQII
;
A
#
# COMPACT_ATOMS: atom_id res chain seq x y z
N MET A 1 5.86 7.03 -32.96
CA MET A 1 4.85 6.40 -32.09
C MET A 1 5.64 5.67 -31.02
N ASN A 2 5.98 6.36 -29.92
CA ASN A 2 6.96 5.88 -28.96
C ASN A 2 6.26 5.29 -27.73
N ASP A 3 6.59 4.03 -27.48
CA ASP A 3 6.86 3.42 -26.18
C ASP A 3 5.83 3.68 -25.08
N SER A 4 4.75 2.90 -25.13
CA SER A 4 4.09 2.47 -23.90
C SER A 4 5.11 1.65 -23.09
N ASN A 5 5.90 2.34 -22.26
CA ASN A 5 6.68 1.74 -21.19
C ASN A 5 5.70 0.95 -20.32
N ALA A 6 5.54 -0.33 -20.64
CA ALA A 6 4.73 -1.24 -19.85
C ALA A 6 5.44 -1.35 -18.50
N THR A 7 4.93 -0.63 -17.49
CA THR A 7 5.42 -0.72 -16.12
C THR A 7 5.11 -2.13 -15.64
N ASN A 8 6.13 -2.98 -15.66
CA ASN A 8 6.04 -4.35 -15.19
C ASN A 8 6.78 -4.46 -13.86
N ILE A 9 6.02 -4.48 -12.77
CA ILE A 9 6.56 -4.71 -11.42
C ILE A 9 5.82 -5.85 -10.76
N SER A 10 6.53 -6.66 -9.98
CA SER A 10 5.95 -7.78 -9.24
C SER A 10 6.73 -7.98 -7.95
N PHE A 11 6.07 -7.75 -6.83
CA PHE A 11 6.65 -7.89 -5.50
C PHE A 11 5.85 -8.90 -4.69
N LYS A 12 6.55 -9.89 -4.14
CA LYS A 12 5.98 -10.86 -3.22
C LYS A 12 6.52 -10.60 -1.82
N THR A 13 5.61 -10.43 -0.88
CA THR A 13 5.99 -10.10 0.49
C THR A 13 6.67 -11.26 1.20
N LYS A 14 7.73 -10.94 1.95
CA LYS A 14 8.45 -11.90 2.80
C LYS A 14 7.57 -12.32 3.98
N GLN A 15 7.74 -13.56 4.41
CA GLN A 15 7.14 -14.02 5.66
C GLN A 15 8.00 -13.53 6.82
N LEU A 16 7.42 -12.69 7.67
CA LEU A 16 8.08 -12.21 8.87
C LEU A 16 8.28 -13.34 9.87
N ASN A 17 9.44 -13.37 10.53
CA ASN A 17 9.68 -14.27 11.66
C ASN A 17 8.93 -13.78 12.92
N ILE A 18 8.92 -14.60 13.98
CA ILE A 18 8.14 -14.32 15.20
C ILE A 18 8.55 -12.99 15.84
N LEU A 19 9.85 -12.71 15.97
CA LEU A 19 10.36 -11.47 16.56
C LEU A 19 9.94 -10.25 15.71
N GLN A 20 10.06 -10.38 14.39
CA GLN A 20 9.67 -9.33 13.46
C GLN A 20 8.19 -9.03 13.51
N LYS A 21 7.35 -10.05 13.67
CA LYS A 21 5.92 -9.85 13.88
C LYS A 21 5.67 -9.12 15.20
N ILE A 22 6.29 -9.55 16.30
CA ILE A 22 6.10 -8.95 17.65
C ILE A 22 6.50 -7.47 17.68
N ALA A 23 7.58 -7.12 17.02
CA ALA A 23 8.08 -5.75 16.97
C ALA A 23 7.20 -4.79 16.13
N GLN A 24 6.18 -5.30 15.44
CA GLN A 24 5.43 -4.58 14.43
C GLN A 24 3.92 -4.60 14.71
N ILE A 25 3.23 -3.66 14.08
CA ILE A 25 1.76 -3.58 14.04
C ILE A 25 1.14 -4.84 13.37
N TYR A 26 1.96 -5.71 12.77
CA TYR A 26 1.57 -6.95 12.11
C TYR A 26 0.55 -7.80 12.90
N TRP A 27 0.69 -7.93 14.23
CA TRP A 27 -0.23 -8.75 15.04
C TRP A 27 -1.63 -8.14 15.20
N ILE A 28 -1.74 -6.81 15.13
CA ILE A 28 -3.02 -6.11 15.29
C ILE A 28 -3.67 -5.76 13.95
N MET A 29 -2.96 -5.96 12.83
CA MET A 29 -3.51 -5.74 11.49
C MET A 29 -4.30 -6.97 11.02
N PRO A 30 -5.50 -6.79 10.46
CA PRO A 30 -6.23 -7.90 9.86
C PRO A 30 -5.48 -8.42 8.63
N ARG A 31 -5.54 -9.72 8.37
CA ARG A 31 -4.85 -10.34 7.23
C ARG A 31 -5.28 -9.78 5.86
N SER A 32 -6.48 -9.20 5.78
CA SER A 32 -6.97 -8.47 4.61
C SER A 32 -6.18 -7.20 4.30
N TRP A 33 -5.41 -6.68 5.27
CA TRP A 33 -4.58 -5.47 5.10
C TRP A 33 -3.11 -5.81 4.92
N LEU A 34 -2.75 -7.09 5.05
CA LEU A 34 -1.40 -7.57 4.87
C LEU A 34 -1.24 -7.98 3.41
N LEU A 35 -0.44 -7.21 2.66
CA LEU A 35 -0.11 -7.54 1.29
C LEU A 35 0.54 -8.93 1.22
N GLU A 36 0.12 -9.75 0.27
CA GLU A 36 0.80 -10.98 -0.11
C GLU A 36 1.65 -10.75 -1.36
N GLU A 37 1.02 -10.20 -2.39
CA GLU A 37 1.62 -9.94 -3.69
C GLU A 37 1.04 -8.67 -4.29
N PHE A 38 1.91 -7.86 -4.90
CA PHE A 38 1.56 -6.70 -5.69
C PHE A 38 2.16 -6.87 -7.08
N ARG A 39 1.35 -6.73 -8.12
CA ARG A 39 1.80 -6.87 -9.50
C ARG A 39 1.15 -5.81 -10.37
N VAL A 40 1.96 -5.20 -11.24
CA VAL A 40 1.48 -4.49 -12.43
C VAL A 40 2.09 -5.16 -13.63
N THR A 41 1.26 -5.60 -14.57
CA THR A 41 1.72 -6.21 -15.83
C THR A 41 0.79 -5.79 -16.95
N ASN A 42 1.33 -5.31 -18.05
CA ASN A 42 0.55 -4.84 -19.21
C ASN A 42 -0.58 -3.86 -18.82
N SER A 43 -0.27 -2.89 -17.94
CA SER A 43 -1.23 -1.89 -17.42
C SER A 43 -2.36 -2.45 -16.57
N VAL A 44 -2.30 -3.71 -16.14
CA VAL A 44 -3.25 -4.31 -15.19
C VAL A 44 -2.59 -4.38 -13.83
N LEU A 45 -3.26 -3.80 -12.83
CA LEU A 45 -2.91 -3.90 -11.42
C LEU A 45 -3.59 -5.12 -10.80
N SER A 46 -2.80 -5.96 -10.15
CA SER A 46 -3.24 -7.13 -9.38
C SER A 46 -2.69 -7.05 -7.95
N ILE A 47 -3.58 -7.20 -6.97
CA ILE A 47 -3.25 -7.16 -5.54
C ILE A 47 -3.83 -8.40 -4.88
N LEU A 48 -2.99 -9.13 -4.17
CA LEU A 48 -3.38 -10.26 -3.34
C LEU A 48 -3.02 -9.94 -1.89
N CYS A 49 -3.98 -10.08 -0.97
CA CYS A 49 -3.73 -9.97 0.47
C CYS A 49 -3.58 -11.36 1.12
N LYS A 50 -2.97 -11.42 2.31
CA LYS A 50 -2.65 -12.68 3.02
C LYS A 50 -3.88 -13.43 3.57
N ASN A 51 -5.08 -12.90 3.39
CA ASN A 51 -6.33 -13.62 3.63
C ASN A 51 -6.92 -14.25 2.35
N GLY A 52 -6.27 -14.07 1.19
CA GLY A 52 -6.75 -14.54 -0.11
C GLY A 52 -7.60 -13.53 -0.88
N ASP A 53 -7.86 -12.33 -0.33
CA ASP A 53 -8.60 -11.30 -1.07
C ASP A 53 -7.78 -10.86 -2.28
N TYR A 54 -8.43 -10.91 -3.45
CA TYR A 54 -7.83 -10.55 -4.73
C TYR A 54 -8.55 -9.36 -5.34
N PHE A 55 -7.76 -8.40 -5.82
CA PHE A 55 -8.23 -7.23 -6.54
C PHE A 55 -7.47 -7.13 -7.86
N GLU A 56 -8.22 -6.89 -8.94
CA GLU A 56 -7.66 -6.67 -10.27
C GLU A 56 -8.41 -5.54 -10.97
N ALA A 57 -7.66 -4.63 -11.58
CA ALA A 57 -8.21 -3.50 -12.33
C ALA A 57 -7.17 -2.91 -13.32
N PRO A 58 -7.62 -2.21 -14.38
CA PRO A 58 -6.71 -1.40 -15.20
C PRO A 58 -6.06 -0.29 -14.36
N LEU A 59 -4.73 -0.20 -14.37
CA LEU A 59 -3.98 0.77 -13.55
C LEU A 59 -4.39 2.22 -13.86
N SER A 60 -4.76 2.53 -15.10
CA SER A 60 -5.20 3.88 -15.50
C SER A 60 -6.56 4.29 -14.93
N GLU A 61 -7.36 3.34 -14.44
CA GLU A 61 -8.73 3.55 -13.98
C GLU A 61 -8.88 3.44 -12.46
N VAL A 62 -7.81 3.07 -11.75
CA VAL A 62 -7.87 2.97 -10.29
C VAL A 62 -7.70 4.33 -9.62
N GLU A 63 -8.52 4.56 -8.59
CA GLU A 63 -8.29 5.66 -7.66
C GLU A 63 -7.51 5.14 -6.47
N SER A 64 -6.37 5.77 -6.17
CA SER A 64 -5.53 5.41 -5.03
C SER A 64 -5.40 6.57 -4.04
N THR A 65 -5.58 6.26 -2.76
CA THR A 65 -5.45 7.20 -1.64
C THR A 65 -4.56 6.61 -0.57
N TYR A 66 -3.80 7.44 0.15
CA TYR A 66 -3.02 6.99 1.31
C TYR A 66 -3.27 7.83 2.56
N GLU A 67 -3.01 7.21 3.71
CA GLU A 67 -2.96 7.83 5.03
C GLU A 67 -1.69 7.38 5.74
N THR A 68 -1.07 8.28 6.49
CA THR A 68 0.13 8.01 7.25
C THR A 68 -0.22 7.90 8.72
N ASP A 69 0.29 6.88 9.41
CA ASP A 69 0.13 6.77 10.86
C ASP A 69 1.22 7.53 11.64
N GLN A 70 1.18 7.45 12.96
CA GLN A 70 2.15 8.12 13.84
C GLN A 70 3.60 7.60 13.72
N TYR A 71 3.83 6.53 12.97
CA TYR A 71 5.13 5.90 12.74
C TYR A 71 5.56 5.99 11.26
N ASP A 72 4.92 6.88 10.49
CA ASP A 72 5.18 7.09 9.07
C ASP A 72 4.83 5.89 8.17
N HIS A 73 4.04 4.93 8.66
CA HIS A 73 3.58 3.81 7.83
C HIS A 73 2.39 4.23 6.98
N ARG A 74 2.51 3.99 5.67
CA ARG A 74 1.48 4.32 4.68
C ARG A 74 0.41 3.22 4.62
N ALA A 75 -0.84 3.57 4.87
CA ALA A 75 -2.00 2.74 4.59
C ALA A 75 -2.60 3.17 3.25
N ILE A 76 -2.65 2.26 2.28
CA ILE A 76 -3.07 2.53 0.90
C ILE A 76 -4.45 1.92 0.66
N THR A 77 -5.35 2.71 0.09
CA THR A 77 -6.67 2.25 -0.36
C THR A 77 -6.83 2.49 -1.84
N ILE A 78 -7.22 1.44 -2.57
CA ILE A 78 -7.41 1.46 -4.02
C ILE A 78 -8.85 1.12 -4.33
N ARG A 79 -9.48 1.86 -5.24
CA ARG A 79 -10.89 1.70 -5.61
C ARG A 79 -11.05 1.62 -7.12
N TYR A 80 -11.95 0.74 -7.56
CA TYR A 80 -12.35 0.59 -8.97
C TYR A 80 -13.72 -0.09 -9.05
N ALA A 81 -14.65 0.48 -9.83
CA ALA A 81 -15.97 -0.11 -10.10
C ALA A 81 -16.72 -0.62 -8.84
N GLY A 82 -16.66 0.13 -7.73
CA GLY A 82 -17.28 -0.24 -6.45
C GLY A 82 -16.53 -1.29 -5.62
N LYS A 83 -15.45 -1.89 -6.16
CA LYS A 83 -14.52 -2.75 -5.42
C LYS A 83 -13.44 -1.90 -4.75
N LYS A 84 -12.89 -2.43 -3.65
CA LYS A 84 -11.77 -1.82 -2.94
C LYS A 84 -10.73 -2.85 -2.54
N ALA A 85 -9.47 -2.45 -2.61
CA ALA A 85 -8.35 -3.10 -1.94
C ALA A 85 -7.79 -2.14 -0.88
N HIS A 86 -7.33 -2.69 0.23
CA HIS A 86 -6.70 -1.90 1.28
C HIS A 86 -5.55 -2.69 1.86
N PHE A 87 -4.37 -2.09 1.94
CA PHE A 87 -3.21 -2.70 2.56
C PHE A 87 -2.32 -1.66 3.23
N LYS A 88 -1.57 -2.10 4.23
CA LYS A 88 -0.67 -1.25 5.00
C LYS A 88 0.77 -1.62 4.74
N GLU A 89 1.62 -0.62 4.64
CA GLU A 89 3.06 -0.77 4.66
C GLU A 89 3.51 -1.36 6.00
N ILE A 90 4.19 -2.50 5.94
CA ILE A 90 4.77 -3.16 7.10
C ILE A 90 6.25 -3.36 6.83
N SER A 91 7.09 -2.85 7.72
CA SER A 91 8.54 -3.01 7.61
C SER A 91 8.92 -4.49 7.51
N TRP A 92 9.97 -4.77 6.72
CA TRP A 92 10.50 -6.10 6.43
C TRP A 92 9.62 -7.02 5.57
N MET A 93 8.34 -6.69 5.32
CA MET A 93 7.53 -7.45 4.35
C MET A 93 7.99 -7.20 2.91
N LEU A 94 8.40 -5.97 2.62
CA LEU A 94 9.15 -5.57 1.43
C LEU A 94 10.33 -4.68 1.86
N THR A 95 11.26 -4.45 0.95
CA THR A 95 12.31 -3.43 1.10
C THR A 95 11.75 -2.04 0.85
N ASP A 96 12.43 -1.01 1.33
CA ASP A 96 11.99 0.39 1.19
C ASP A 96 11.86 0.78 -0.30
N ASN A 97 12.81 0.35 -1.14
CA ASN A 97 12.76 0.56 -2.60
C ASN A 97 11.54 -0.11 -3.26
N GLU A 98 11.12 -1.28 -2.79
CA GLU A 98 9.93 -1.97 -3.31
C GLU A 98 8.65 -1.24 -2.88
N TRP A 99 8.58 -0.74 -1.63
CA TRP A 99 7.48 0.09 -1.18
C TRP A 99 7.38 1.41 -1.95
N ASP A 100 8.52 2.05 -2.19
CA ASP A 100 8.56 3.29 -2.97
C ASP A 100 8.19 3.07 -4.43
N ALA A 101 8.59 1.93 -5.03
CA ALA A 101 8.14 1.55 -6.36
C ALA A 101 6.61 1.36 -6.41
N ILE A 102 6.02 0.67 -5.42
CA ILE A 102 4.55 0.55 -5.31
C ILE A 102 3.90 1.94 -5.22
N PHE A 103 4.44 2.81 -4.37
CA PHE A 103 3.90 4.14 -4.16
C PHE A 103 3.99 5.01 -5.42
N MET A 104 5.12 4.99 -6.13
CA MET A 104 5.30 5.70 -7.39
C MET A 104 4.34 5.20 -8.48
N VAL A 105 4.13 3.88 -8.58
CA VAL A 105 3.25 3.29 -9.58
C VAL A 105 1.79 3.59 -9.31
N LEU A 106 1.37 3.57 -8.05
CA LEU A 106 0.00 3.92 -7.66
C LEU A 106 -0.26 5.42 -7.63
N ASN A 107 0.79 6.24 -7.45
CA ASN A 107 0.76 7.69 -7.29
C ASN A 107 -0.43 8.17 -6.42
N PRO A 108 -0.57 7.66 -5.17
CA PRO A 108 -1.78 7.86 -4.39
C PRO A 108 -1.90 9.30 -3.88
N THR A 109 -3.13 9.77 -3.76
CA THR A 109 -3.42 11.09 -3.18
C THR A 109 -3.60 11.02 -1.66
N ASN A 110 -3.10 12.00 -0.91
CA ASN A 110 -3.30 12.03 0.55
C ASN A 110 -4.81 12.18 0.86
N SER A 111 -5.34 11.24 1.64
CA SER A 111 -6.76 11.21 2.00
C SER A 111 -7.15 12.44 2.84
N ARG A 112 -8.44 12.79 2.85
CA ARG A 112 -8.93 13.89 3.70
C ARG A 112 -8.71 13.61 5.20
N LEU A 113 -8.72 12.35 5.61
CA LEU A 113 -8.43 11.95 7.00
C LEU A 113 -6.92 12.02 7.28
N GLY A 114 -6.07 11.62 6.33
CA GLY A 114 -4.62 11.78 6.42
C GLY A 114 -4.21 13.23 6.62
N LYS A 115 -4.81 14.15 5.84
CA LYS A 115 -4.60 15.60 6.00
C LYS A 115 -4.97 16.14 7.40
N ILE A 116 -6.01 15.58 8.04
CA ILE A 116 -6.38 15.98 9.41
C ILE A 116 -5.39 15.40 10.42
N GLY A 117 -4.94 14.16 10.23
CA GLY A 117 -3.89 13.54 11.04
C GLY A 117 -2.58 14.34 11.00
N ASP A 118 -2.16 14.80 9.83
CA ASP A 118 -0.96 15.63 9.64
C ASP A 118 -1.05 16.94 10.42
N ILE A 119 -2.22 17.60 10.42
CA ILE A 119 -2.46 18.83 11.20
C ILE A 119 -2.34 18.55 12.71
N VAL A 120 -2.96 17.47 13.19
CA VAL A 120 -2.92 17.10 14.62
C VAL A 120 -1.49 16.76 15.07
N ASN A 121 -0.73 16.02 14.26
CA ASN A 121 0.66 15.70 14.55
C ASN A 121 1.55 16.95 14.55
N LYS A 122 1.32 17.88 13.62
CA LYS A 122 2.05 19.16 13.57
C LYS A 122 1.78 20.01 14.82
N ILE A 123 0.57 20.00 15.36
CA ILE A 123 0.23 20.69 16.61
C ILE A 123 0.94 20.05 17.81
N LYS A 124 1.01 18.71 17.87
CA LYS A 124 1.73 18.00 18.96
C LYS A 124 3.24 18.25 18.99
N GLN A 125 3.86 18.62 17.87
CA GLN A 125 5.30 18.95 17.84
C GLN A 125 5.60 20.40 18.26
N ILE A 126 4.58 21.26 18.35
CA ILE A 126 4.71 22.68 18.73
C ILE A 126 4.50 22.87 20.24
N ILE A 127 3.86 21.92 20.92
CA ILE A 127 3.59 21.91 22.38
C ILE A 127 4.68 21.10 23.08
#